data_AF-A0AAD3UD72-F1
#
_entry.id   AF-A0AAD3UD72-F1
#
_cell.length_a   1.000
_cell.length_b   1.000
_cell.length_c   1.000
_cell.angle_alpha   90.00
_cell.angle_beta   90.00
_cell.angle_gamma   90.00
#
_symmetry.space_group_name_H-M   'P 1'
#
loop_
_entity.id
_entity.type
_entity.pdbx_description
1 polymer ?
#
loop_
_entity_poly.entity_id
_entity_poly.type
_entity_poly.pdbx_seq_one_letter_code
_entity_poly.pdbx_strand_id
1 'polypeptide(L)'
;LPAHQRRWQPYTQAQIAALGALTRKLVERYQIPPTQVLAHSDVAPERKQDPGPHFPWRELALHYGVGAWPDETRLAELRQQPAPAWDALGWQQRLARYGYGIAPSGSWNEQSRAVLRAFQLHFRPALVSGEADAESQAILTALLERYFPEQR
;
A
#
# COMPACT_ATOMS: atom_id res chain seq x y z
N LEU A 1 -11.41 14.35 11.86
CA LEU A 1 -10.11 14.86 11.37
C LEU A 1 -9.61 13.98 10.22
N PRO A 2 -9.26 14.56 9.07
CA PRO A 2 -8.46 13.92 8.01
C PRO A 2 -7.17 13.29 8.57
N ALA A 3 -6.62 12.26 7.91
CA ALA A 3 -5.43 11.53 8.40
C ALA A 3 -4.23 12.46 8.68
N HIS A 4 -4.04 13.51 7.87
CA HIS A 4 -2.97 14.50 8.03
C HIS A 4 -3.18 15.48 9.21
N GLN A 5 -4.37 15.52 9.81
CA GLN A 5 -4.69 16.38 10.97
C GLN A 5 -4.73 15.59 12.28
N ARG A 6 -4.51 14.28 12.23
CA ARG A 6 -4.48 13.41 13.41
C ARG A 6 -3.05 13.29 13.92
N ARG A 7 -2.91 13.24 15.25
CA ARG A 7 -1.66 12.85 15.88
C ARG A 7 -1.58 11.33 15.90
N TRP A 8 -0.60 10.78 15.19
CA TRP A 8 -0.30 9.36 15.17
C TRP A 8 0.78 9.06 16.19
N GLN A 9 0.63 8.00 16.96
CA GLN A 9 1.66 7.56 17.90
C GLN A 9 2.65 6.65 17.15
N PRO A 10 3.96 6.86 17.28
CA PRO A 10 4.95 5.96 16.72
C PRO A 10 4.93 4.62 17.48
N TYR A 11 5.28 3.55 16.77
CA TYR A 11 5.55 2.25 17.38
C TYR A 11 6.98 2.23 17.93
N THR A 12 7.17 1.68 19.13
CA THR A 12 8.52 1.54 19.71
C THR A 12 9.29 0.42 19.01
N GLN A 13 10.63 0.50 19.00
CA GLN A 13 11.45 -0.55 18.40
C GLN A 13 11.17 -1.94 19.01
N ALA A 14 10.88 -1.99 20.32
CA ALA A 14 10.51 -3.24 21.00
C ALA A 14 9.19 -3.83 20.47
N GLN A 15 8.19 -2.98 20.19
CA GLN A 15 6.94 -3.43 19.57
C GLN A 15 7.17 -3.94 18.15
N ILE A 16 7.97 -3.24 17.36
CA ILE A 16 8.27 -3.62 15.97
C ILE A 16 9.03 -4.95 15.93
N ALA A 17 10.03 -5.14 16.79
CA ALA A 17 10.79 -6.38 16.88
C ALA A 17 9.93 -7.57 17.32
N ALA A 18 9.09 -7.38 18.34
CA ALA A 18 8.16 -8.43 18.80
C ALA A 18 7.15 -8.80 17.70
N LEU A 19 6.59 -7.79 17.02
CA LEU A 19 5.66 -7.98 15.91
C LEU A 19 6.31 -8.74 14.77
N GLY A 20 7.45 -8.27 14.25
CA GLY A 20 8.15 -8.88 13.11
C GLY A 20 8.54 -10.33 13.37
N ALA A 21 9.02 -10.65 14.58
CA ALA A 21 9.35 -12.02 14.96
C ALA A 21 8.12 -12.94 15.01
N LEU A 22 6.98 -12.43 15.51
CA LEU A 22 5.73 -13.18 15.55
C LEU A 22 5.14 -13.38 14.15
N THR A 23 5.02 -12.31 13.37
CA THR A 23 4.38 -12.35 12.06
C THR A 23 5.18 -13.18 11.07
N ARG A 24 6.52 -13.16 11.14
CA ARG A 24 7.35 -14.05 10.32
C ARG A 24 7.01 -15.52 10.56
N LYS A 25 6.92 -15.94 11.83
CA LYS A 25 6.53 -17.32 12.18
C LYS A 25 5.14 -17.68 11.68
N LEU A 26 4.19 -16.75 11.72
CA LEU A 26 2.83 -16.97 11.24
C LEU A 26 2.78 -17.08 9.72
N VAL A 27 3.46 -16.17 9.01
CA VAL A 27 3.55 -16.19 7.54
C VAL A 27 4.19 -17.49 7.05
N GLU A 28 5.29 -17.93 7.67
CA GLU A 28 5.94 -19.21 7.36
C GLU A 28 5.05 -20.41 7.67
N ARG A 29 4.42 -20.44 8.85
CA ARG A 29 3.57 -21.57 9.26
C ARG A 29 2.36 -21.75 8.37
N TYR A 30 1.71 -20.65 7.99
CA TYR A 30 0.45 -20.67 7.25
C TYR A 30 0.64 -20.40 5.75
N GLN A 31 1.88 -20.26 5.30
CA GLN A 31 2.23 -19.97 3.89
C GLN A 31 1.45 -18.76 3.35
N ILE A 32 1.33 -17.71 4.17
CA ILE A 32 0.57 -16.51 3.82
C ILE A 32 1.33 -15.74 2.74
N PRO A 33 0.74 -15.49 1.55
CA PRO A 33 1.40 -14.69 0.54
C PRO A 33 1.69 -13.26 1.04
N PRO A 34 2.78 -12.61 0.61
CA PRO A 34 3.10 -11.24 1.01
C PRO A 34 1.95 -10.25 0.78
N THR A 35 1.19 -10.41 -0.30
CA THR A 35 0.02 -9.59 -0.65
C THR A 35 -1.20 -9.79 0.25
N GLN A 36 -1.17 -10.75 1.17
CA GLN A 36 -2.26 -11.02 2.12
C GLN A 36 -1.94 -10.60 3.55
N VAL A 37 -0.79 -9.96 3.79
CA VAL A 37 -0.53 -9.25 5.04
C VAL A 37 -0.97 -7.80 4.85
N LEU A 38 -2.18 -7.50 5.33
CA LEU A 38 -2.89 -6.26 5.02
C LEU A 38 -3.10 -5.37 6.25
N ALA A 39 -3.23 -4.07 6.02
CA ALA A 39 -3.81 -3.16 6.98
C ALA A 39 -5.32 -3.35 7.09
N HIS A 40 -5.91 -2.93 8.20
CA HIS A 40 -7.37 -2.81 8.28
C HIS A 40 -7.90 -1.75 7.31
N SER A 41 -7.13 -0.69 7.06
CA SER A 41 -7.43 0.30 6.02
C SER A 41 -7.46 -0.29 4.62
N ASP A 42 -6.71 -1.36 4.33
CA ASP A 42 -6.75 -1.96 2.99
C ASP A 42 -8.05 -2.74 2.75
N VAL A 43 -8.54 -3.39 3.80
CA VAL A 43 -9.79 -4.18 3.77
C VAL A 43 -11.02 -3.29 3.86
N ALA A 44 -10.95 -2.18 4.59
CA ALA A 44 -12.08 -1.28 4.84
C ALA A 44 -11.71 0.21 4.67
N PRO A 45 -11.30 0.64 3.46
CA PRO A 45 -10.71 1.95 3.21
C PRO A 45 -11.60 3.14 3.56
N GLU A 46 -12.92 3.00 3.42
CA GLU A 46 -13.89 4.05 3.74
C GLU A 46 -14.12 4.22 5.26
N ARG A 47 -13.75 3.22 6.08
CA ARG A 47 -14.08 3.19 7.52
C ARG A 47 -12.86 3.20 8.42
N LYS A 48 -11.72 2.68 7.95
CA LYS A 48 -10.57 2.34 8.79
C LYS A 48 -9.30 3.00 8.27
N GLN A 49 -8.44 3.37 9.21
CA GLN A 49 -7.16 4.04 8.93
C GLN A 49 -6.00 3.40 9.70
N ASP A 50 -6.30 2.43 10.57
CA ASP A 50 -5.32 1.61 11.28
C ASP A 50 -4.63 0.61 10.34
N PRO A 51 -3.33 0.35 10.53
CA PRO A 51 -2.50 0.74 11.69
C PRO A 51 -1.88 2.15 11.61
N GLY A 52 -2.18 2.91 10.56
CA GLY A 52 -1.70 4.28 10.41
C GLY A 52 -0.31 4.42 9.78
N PRO A 53 0.15 5.65 9.52
CA PRO A 53 1.33 5.94 8.72
C PRO A 53 2.66 5.64 9.43
N HIS A 54 2.66 5.44 10.76
CA HIS A 54 3.86 5.07 11.51
C HIS A 54 4.06 3.56 11.61
N PHE A 55 3.13 2.76 11.07
CA PHE A 55 3.32 1.31 11.06
C PHE A 55 4.47 0.94 10.09
N PRO A 56 5.38 0.04 10.49
CA PRO A 56 6.66 -0.13 9.82
C PRO A 56 6.60 -1.12 8.65
N TRP A 57 5.69 -0.92 7.69
CA TRP A 57 5.48 -1.85 6.56
C TRP A 57 6.77 -2.17 5.79
N ARG A 58 7.57 -1.14 5.49
CA ARG A 58 8.89 -1.31 4.83
C ARG A 58 9.84 -2.18 5.65
N GLU A 59 9.92 -1.97 6.96
CA GLU A 59 10.81 -2.75 7.83
C GLU A 59 10.35 -4.20 7.94
N LEU A 60 9.04 -4.44 8.08
CA LEU A 60 8.49 -5.80 8.08
C LEU A 60 8.83 -6.56 6.80
N ALA A 61 8.64 -5.92 5.63
CA ALA A 61 8.92 -6.56 4.36
C ALA A 61 10.43 -6.82 4.15
N LEU A 62 11.28 -5.81 4.38
CA LEU A 62 12.70 -5.90 4.05
C LEU A 62 13.54 -6.67 5.09
N HIS A 63 13.22 -6.54 6.39
CA HIS A 63 14.01 -7.16 7.45
C HIS A 63 13.42 -8.48 7.94
N TYR A 64 12.09 -8.61 7.95
CA TYR A 64 11.42 -9.81 8.47
C TYR A 64 10.83 -10.70 7.38
N GLY A 65 10.82 -10.27 6.11
CA GLY A 65 10.21 -11.01 5.01
C GLY A 65 8.68 -11.08 5.10
N VAL A 66 8.05 -10.10 5.77
CA VAL A 66 6.61 -10.10 6.08
C VAL A 66 5.92 -8.99 5.30
N GLY A 67 4.96 -9.37 4.47
CA GLY A 67 4.13 -8.45 3.70
C GLY A 67 4.75 -7.98 2.39
N ALA A 68 3.92 -7.34 1.57
CA ALA A 68 4.32 -6.85 0.26
C ALA A 68 5.03 -5.49 0.36
N TRP A 69 6.03 -5.27 -0.48
CA TRP A 69 6.68 -3.97 -0.66
C TRP A 69 7.20 -3.84 -2.10
N PRO A 70 7.19 -2.66 -2.73
CA PRO A 70 7.79 -2.47 -4.04
C PRO A 70 9.29 -2.85 -4.03
N ASP A 71 9.78 -3.37 -5.16
CA ASP A 71 11.22 -3.48 -5.36
C ASP A 71 11.84 -2.07 -5.46
N GLU A 72 12.85 -1.78 -4.65
CA GLU A 72 13.38 -0.41 -4.52
C GLU A 72 14.17 0.02 -5.76
N THR A 73 14.83 -0.92 -6.43
CA THR A 73 15.56 -0.65 -7.69
C THR A 73 14.56 -0.31 -8.79
N ARG A 74 13.53 -1.14 -8.95
CA ARG A 74 12.48 -0.92 -9.95
C ARG A 74 11.70 0.36 -9.68
N LEU A 75 11.42 0.66 -8.41
CA LEU A 75 10.77 1.92 -8.03
C LEU A 75 11.63 3.13 -8.39
N ALA A 76 12.96 3.07 -8.20
CA ALA A 76 13.87 4.14 -8.59
C ALA A 76 13.87 4.38 -10.11
N GLU A 77 13.81 3.31 -10.92
CA GLU A 77 13.68 3.42 -12.38
C GLU A 77 12.35 4.08 -12.79
N LEU A 78 11.24 3.65 -12.19
CA LEU A 78 9.91 4.18 -12.50
C LEU A 78 9.78 5.66 -12.15
N ARG A 79 10.47 6.15 -11.12
CA ARG A 79 10.50 7.59 -10.75
C ARG A 79 11.15 8.47 -11.81
N GLN A 80 12.03 7.92 -12.65
CA GLN A 80 12.66 8.67 -13.74
C GLN A 80 11.79 8.71 -15.00
N GLN A 81 10.71 7.92 -15.04
CA GLN A 81 9.81 7.88 -16.17
C GLN A 81 8.74 8.97 -16.05
N PRO A 82 8.30 9.57 -17.16
CA PRO A 82 7.19 10.50 -17.14
C PRO A 82 5.94 9.79 -16.63
N ALA A 83 5.20 10.46 -15.74
CA ALA A 83 3.91 9.94 -15.30
C ALA A 83 2.96 9.84 -16.50
N PRO A 84 2.20 8.73 -16.62
CA PRO A 84 1.18 8.63 -17.66
C PRO A 84 0.12 9.72 -17.49
N ALA A 85 -0.60 10.01 -18.58
CA ALA A 85 -1.73 10.92 -18.55
C ALA A 85 -2.75 10.48 -17.50
N TRP A 86 -3.45 11.46 -16.91
CA TRP A 86 -4.50 11.19 -15.94
C TRP A 86 -5.60 10.31 -16.53
N ASP A 87 -5.87 9.18 -15.87
CA ASP A 87 -6.96 8.26 -16.22
C ASP A 87 -7.59 7.68 -14.94
N ALA A 88 -8.77 8.19 -14.59
CA ALA A 88 -9.49 7.73 -13.41
C ALA A 88 -9.89 6.25 -13.50
N LEU A 89 -10.25 5.76 -14.69
CA LEU A 89 -10.67 4.37 -14.87
C LEU A 89 -9.47 3.43 -14.70
N GLY A 90 -8.34 3.74 -15.35
CA GLY A 90 -7.10 2.97 -15.23
C GLY A 90 -6.55 2.91 -13.80
N TRP A 91 -6.66 4.01 -13.04
CA TRP A 91 -6.33 3.99 -11.62
C TRP A 91 -7.20 3.03 -10.82
N GLN A 92 -8.53 3.09 -11.00
CA GLN A 92 -9.45 2.20 -10.30
C GLN A 92 -9.20 0.73 -10.67
N GLN A 93 -8.98 0.43 -11.95
CA GLN A 93 -8.67 -0.92 -12.43
C GLN A 93 -7.37 -1.46 -11.82
N ARG A 94 -6.32 -0.63 -11.72
CA ARG A 94 -5.02 -1.03 -11.14
C ARG A 94 -5.11 -1.25 -9.63
N LEU A 95 -5.83 -0.39 -8.91
CA LEU A 95 -6.09 -0.57 -7.47
C LEU A 95 -6.94 -1.83 -7.22
N ALA A 96 -7.96 -2.06 -8.04
CA ALA A 96 -8.76 -3.29 -7.99
C ALA A 96 -7.91 -4.54 -8.29
N ARG A 97 -7.05 -4.49 -9.31
CA ARG A 97 -6.12 -5.57 -9.67
C ARG A 97 -5.16 -5.91 -8.52
N TYR A 98 -4.70 -4.91 -7.77
CA TYR A 98 -3.86 -5.14 -6.60
C TYR A 98 -4.61 -5.84 -5.46
N GLY A 99 -5.93 -5.60 -5.35
CA GLY A 99 -6.82 -6.29 -4.40
C GLY A 99 -7.77 -5.38 -3.61
N TYR A 100 -7.78 -4.07 -3.86
CA TYR A 100 -8.72 -3.18 -3.18
C TYR A 100 -10.15 -3.38 -3.67
N GLY A 101 -11.11 -3.35 -2.73
CA GLY A 101 -12.54 -3.41 -3.05
C GLY A 101 -13.07 -2.10 -3.64
N ILE A 102 -12.72 -1.82 -4.90
CA ILE A 102 -13.16 -0.63 -5.64
C ILE A 102 -13.83 -1.02 -6.96
N ALA A 103 -14.95 -0.39 -7.27
CA ALA A 103 -15.64 -0.58 -8.55
C ALA A 103 -15.12 0.44 -9.59
N PRO A 104 -14.53 -0.01 -10.72
CA PRO A 104 -14.11 0.89 -11.78
C PRO A 104 -15.31 1.55 -12.46
N SER A 105 -15.48 2.84 -12.20
CA SER A 105 -16.59 3.67 -12.72
C SER A 105 -16.13 4.77 -13.65
N GLY A 106 -14.83 5.07 -13.70
CA GLY A 106 -14.26 6.23 -14.39
C GLY A 106 -14.48 7.56 -13.67
N SER A 107 -15.27 7.59 -12.60
CA SER A 107 -15.49 8.78 -11.77
C SER A 107 -14.57 8.80 -10.57
N TRP A 108 -13.77 9.86 -10.40
CA TRP A 108 -12.86 10.02 -9.26
C TRP A 108 -13.59 10.54 -8.01
N ASN A 109 -14.40 9.66 -7.43
CA ASN A 109 -15.30 9.94 -6.30
C ASN A 109 -14.63 9.74 -4.93
N GLU A 110 -15.41 9.80 -3.86
CA GLU A 110 -14.93 9.60 -2.49
C GLU A 110 -14.34 8.20 -2.25
N GLN A 111 -14.93 7.15 -2.83
CA GLN A 111 -14.40 5.79 -2.73
C GLN A 111 -13.00 5.70 -3.36
N SER A 112 -12.79 6.27 -4.55
CA SER A 112 -11.46 6.32 -5.18
C SER A 112 -10.43 6.99 -4.26
N ARG A 113 -10.79 8.12 -3.64
CA ARG A 113 -9.90 8.84 -2.72
C ARG A 113 -9.67 8.08 -1.43
N ALA A 114 -10.67 7.38 -0.90
CA ALA A 114 -10.54 6.56 0.30
C ALA A 114 -9.61 5.36 0.07
N VAL A 115 -9.77 4.66 -1.06
CA VAL A 115 -8.92 3.54 -1.47
C VAL A 115 -7.49 4.00 -1.69
N LEU A 116 -7.28 5.11 -2.41
CA LEU A 116 -5.94 5.63 -2.61
C LEU A 116 -5.30 6.12 -1.30
N ARG A 117 -6.09 6.66 -0.37
CA ARG A 117 -5.61 7.03 0.96
C ARG A 117 -5.14 5.80 1.75
N ALA A 118 -5.87 4.70 1.70
CA ALA A 118 -5.46 3.44 2.32
C ALA A 118 -4.16 2.91 1.70
N PHE A 119 -4.07 2.91 0.37
CA PHE A 119 -2.85 2.57 -0.35
C PHE A 119 -1.65 3.44 0.08
N GLN A 120 -1.83 4.74 0.20
CA GLN A 120 -0.78 5.65 0.65
C GLN A 120 -0.41 5.42 2.13
N LEU A 121 -1.37 5.12 3.02
CA LEU A 121 -1.06 4.75 4.41
C LEU A 121 -0.15 3.53 4.49
N HIS A 122 -0.35 2.55 3.62
CA HIS A 122 0.44 1.32 3.59
C HIS A 122 1.81 1.55 2.91
N PHE A 123 1.82 2.03 1.67
CA PHE A 123 3.01 2.01 0.82
C PHE A 123 3.72 3.36 0.65
N ARG A 124 3.08 4.48 1.02
CA ARG A 124 3.63 5.83 0.89
C ARG A 124 3.27 6.75 2.07
N PRO A 125 3.63 6.37 3.31
CA PRO A 125 3.19 7.10 4.51
C PRO A 125 3.70 8.54 4.59
N ALA A 126 4.74 8.90 3.82
CA ALA A 126 5.28 10.26 3.75
C ALA A 126 4.26 11.30 3.22
N LEU A 127 3.30 10.89 2.36
CA LEU A 127 2.25 11.78 1.88
C LEU A 127 0.95 11.00 1.58
N VAL A 128 -0.03 11.22 2.45
CA VAL A 128 -1.34 10.54 2.46
C VAL A 128 -2.46 11.53 2.11
N SER A 129 -2.48 11.96 0.85
CA SER A 129 -3.46 12.94 0.33
C SER A 129 -4.82 12.30 -0.01
N GLY A 130 -4.81 11.05 -0.48
CA GLY A 130 -5.94 10.43 -1.18
C GLY A 130 -6.08 10.89 -2.64
N GLU A 131 -5.11 11.64 -3.14
CA GLU A 131 -5.05 12.11 -4.53
C GLU A 131 -3.93 11.40 -5.27
N ALA A 132 -4.16 11.09 -6.55
CA ALA A 132 -3.20 10.37 -7.36
C ALA A 132 -2.06 11.29 -7.81
N ASP A 133 -0.84 10.76 -7.71
CA ASP A 133 0.40 11.45 -8.04
C ASP A 133 1.42 10.47 -8.62
N ALA A 134 2.51 11.03 -9.15
CA ALA A 134 3.55 10.26 -9.83
C ALA A 134 4.21 9.20 -8.92
N GLU A 135 4.40 9.52 -7.63
CA GLU A 135 5.00 8.59 -6.67
C GLU A 135 4.07 7.41 -6.37
N SER A 136 2.79 7.67 -6.10
CA SER A 136 1.79 6.60 -5.90
C SER A 136 1.67 5.74 -7.17
N GLN A 137 1.80 6.34 -8.35
CA GLN A 137 1.77 5.64 -9.63
C GLN A 137 2.93 4.67 -9.74
N ALA A 138 4.15 5.12 -9.47
CA ALA A 138 5.36 4.31 -9.52
C ALA A 138 5.31 3.15 -8.53
N ILE A 139 4.87 3.40 -7.29
CA ILE A 139 4.70 2.36 -6.26
C ILE A 139 3.68 1.31 -6.71
N LEU A 140 2.51 1.72 -7.19
CA LEU A 140 1.47 0.78 -7.62
C LEU A 140 1.93 -0.03 -8.83
N THR A 141 2.67 0.56 -9.77
CA THR A 141 3.26 -0.17 -10.91
C THR A 141 4.26 -1.21 -10.42
N ALA A 142 5.22 -0.83 -9.58
CA ALA A 142 6.23 -1.75 -9.06
C ALA A 142 5.60 -2.93 -8.30
N LEU A 143 4.54 -2.66 -7.53
CA LEU A 143 3.79 -3.69 -6.81
C LEU A 143 3.05 -4.65 -7.76
N LEU A 144 2.38 -4.13 -8.78
CA LEU A 144 1.68 -4.95 -9.78
C LEU A 144 2.66 -5.80 -10.60
N GLU A 145 3.77 -5.23 -11.05
CA GLU A 145 4.82 -5.98 -11.76
C GLU A 145 5.40 -7.10 -10.89
N ARG A 146 5.63 -6.84 -9.60
CA ARG A 146 6.25 -7.80 -8.68
C ARG A 146 5.32 -8.94 -8.26
N TYR A 147 4.06 -8.64 -7.96
CA TYR A 147 3.16 -9.60 -7.29
C TYR A 147 2.00 -10.08 -8.16
N PHE A 148 1.71 -9.38 -9.26
CA PHE A 148 0.63 -9.73 -10.18
C PHE A 148 1.11 -9.62 -11.64
N PRO A 149 2.23 -10.27 -12.03
CA PRO A 149 2.73 -10.19 -13.39
C PRO A 149 1.69 -10.70 -14.38
N GLU A 150 1.67 -10.12 -15.59
CA GLU A 150 0.84 -10.64 -16.66
C GLU A 150 1.34 -12.04 -17.05
N GLN A 151 0.42 -13.01 -17.13
CA GLN A 151 0.74 -14.32 -17.68
C GLN A 151 1.06 -14.11 -19.16
N ARG A 152 2.31 -14.37 -19.56
CA ARG A 152 2.71 -14.41 -20.97
C ARG A 152 2.07 -15.61 -21.67
#